data_AF-D7BBV1-F1
#
_entry.id   AF-D7BBV1-F1
#
_cell.length_a   1.000
_cell.length_b   1.000
_cell.length_c   1.000
_cell.angle_alpha   90.00
_cell.angle_beta   90.00
_cell.angle_gamma   90.00
#
_symmetry.space_group_name_H-M   'P 1'
#
loop_
_entity.id
_entity.type
_entity.pdbx_description
1 polymer ?
#
loop_
_entity_poly.entity_id
_entity_poly.type
_entity_poly.pdbx_seq_one_letter_code
_entity_poly.pdbx_strand_id
1 'polypeptide(L)'
;MATPRKQPWGRALARGDAACIVLFSLIGQSFHGSLHSLGAAFTGIVHNAVPILAVWFLLAPFVRTYAYPTWRNLLTTWILAVPAGVWLRYMVLGKPFDQGFLAFLLVTLGVTLALLLAWRALARWLWRR
;
A
#
# COMPACT_ATOMS: atom_id res chain seq x y z
N MET A 1 -10.52 -20.30 28.00
CA MET A 1 -10.80 -19.47 26.82
C MET A 1 -9.75 -18.36 26.78
N ALA A 2 -8.71 -18.47 25.95
CA ALA A 2 -7.62 -17.47 25.94
C ALA A 2 -8.13 -16.19 25.26
N THR A 3 -8.17 -15.08 26.00
CA THR A 3 -8.47 -13.75 25.45
C THR A 3 -7.43 -13.42 24.37
N PRO A 4 -7.83 -13.05 23.14
CA PRO A 4 -6.89 -12.69 22.09
C PRO A 4 -6.12 -11.45 22.54
N ARG A 5 -4.82 -11.63 22.82
CA ARG A 5 -3.92 -10.55 23.20
C ARG A 5 -3.87 -9.58 22.01
N LYS A 6 -4.50 -8.40 22.12
CA LYS A 6 -4.40 -7.34 21.10
C LYS A 6 -2.91 -7.01 20.97
N GLN A 7 -2.27 -7.49 19.91
CA GLN A 7 -0.84 -7.25 19.74
C GLN A 7 -0.64 -5.74 19.49
N PRO A 8 0.13 -5.02 20.33
CA PRO A 8 0.25 -3.56 20.25
C PRO A 8 0.86 -3.08 18.92
N TRP A 9 1.38 -4.00 18.12
CA TRP A 9 2.16 -3.72 16.92
C TRP A 9 1.28 -3.57 15.67
N GLY A 10 0.01 -3.96 15.71
CA GLY A 10 -0.90 -3.84 14.55
C GLY A 10 -1.04 -2.41 14.05
N ARG A 11 -1.06 -1.42 14.97
CA ARG A 11 -1.08 0.01 14.61
C ARG A 11 0.21 0.47 13.93
N ALA A 12 1.36 0.01 14.40
CA ALA A 12 2.65 0.33 13.81
C ALA A 12 2.80 -0.31 12.42
N LEU A 13 2.36 -1.56 12.27
CA LEU A 13 2.29 -2.25 10.98
C LEU A 13 1.40 -1.50 9.98
N ALA A 14 0.22 -1.03 10.41
CA ALA A 14 -0.71 -0.26 9.59
C ALA A 14 -0.11 1.08 9.13
N ARG A 15 0.51 1.83 10.05
CA ARG A 15 1.17 3.10 9.71
C ARG A 15 2.33 2.90 8.73
N GLY A 16 3.13 1.86 8.91
CA GLY A 16 4.23 1.57 8.00
C GLY A 16 3.76 1.10 6.63
N ASP A 17 2.69 0.30 6.53
CA ASP A 17 2.10 -0.04 5.22
C ASP A 17 1.59 1.20 4.49
N ALA A 18 0.92 2.10 5.22
CA ALA A 18 0.49 3.36 4.65
C ALA A 18 1.68 4.18 4.14
N ALA A 19 2.75 4.26 4.93
CA ALA A 19 3.99 4.92 4.54
C ALA A 19 4.62 4.27 3.29
N CYS A 20 4.61 2.94 3.17
CA CYS A 20 5.09 2.24 1.97
C CYS A 20 4.29 2.61 0.71
N ILE A 21 2.96 2.70 0.80
CA ILE A 21 2.11 3.05 -0.34
C ILE A 21 2.29 4.53 -0.72
N VAL A 22 2.43 5.43 0.27
CA VAL A 22 2.78 6.83 0.03
C VAL A 22 4.17 6.96 -0.61
N LEU A 23 5.15 6.20 -0.11
CA LEU A 23 6.50 6.19 -0.64
C LEU A 23 6.54 5.70 -2.08
N PHE A 24 5.77 4.68 -2.45
CA PHE A 24 5.59 4.28 -3.84
C PHE A 24 5.16 5.46 -4.73
N SER A 25 4.18 6.26 -4.27
CA SER A 25 3.74 7.44 -5.02
C SER A 25 4.84 8.49 -5.15
N LEU A 26 5.62 8.74 -4.10
CA LEU A 26 6.71 9.72 -4.15
C LEU A 26 7.85 9.26 -5.06
N ILE A 27 8.20 7.98 -4.99
CA ILE A 27 9.19 7.35 -5.88
C ILE A 27 8.74 7.50 -7.33
N GLY A 28 7.50 7.13 -7.65
CA GLY A 28 6.95 7.27 -9.00
C GLY A 28 6.99 8.71 -9.49
N GLN A 29 6.62 9.68 -8.64
CA GLN A 29 6.69 11.10 -9.01
C GLN A 29 8.13 11.56 -9.31
N SER A 30 9.10 11.11 -8.51
CA SER A 30 10.52 11.40 -8.72
C SER A 30 11.02 10.84 -10.05
N PHE A 31 10.69 9.58 -10.37
CA PHE A 31 11.08 8.96 -11.65
C PHE A 31 10.45 9.63 -12.86
N HIS A 32 9.25 10.20 -12.71
CA HIS A 32 8.57 10.95 -13.77
C HIS A 32 8.88 12.46 -13.77
N GLY A 33 9.81 12.94 -12.93
CA GLY A 33 10.17 14.36 -12.84
C GLY A 33 9.04 15.28 -12.35
N SER A 34 7.97 14.71 -11.79
CA SER A 34 6.79 15.46 -11.32
C SER A 34 6.91 15.90 -9.86
N LEU A 35 7.93 15.42 -9.13
CA LEU A 35 8.20 15.83 -7.76
C LEU A 35 9.05 17.12 -7.71
N HIS A 36 8.44 18.27 -8.03
CA HIS A 36 9.13 19.56 -8.10
C HIS A 36 8.67 20.59 -7.05
N SER A 37 7.59 20.31 -6.33
CA SER A 37 7.07 21.19 -5.27
C SER A 37 6.26 20.39 -4.25
N LEU A 38 5.97 21.00 -3.09
CA LEU A 38 5.09 20.39 -2.08
C LEU A 38 3.65 20.19 -2.61
N GLY A 39 3.15 21.14 -3.40
CA GLY A 39 1.83 21.04 -4.03
C GLY A 39 1.76 19.90 -5.05
N ALA A 40 2.82 19.73 -5.85
CA ALA A 40 2.93 18.59 -6.77
C ALA A 40 3.00 17.27 -6.00
N ALA A 41 3.83 17.19 -4.94
CA ALA A 41 3.94 16.02 -4.08
C ALA A 41 2.58 15.60 -3.51
N PHE A 42 1.84 16.55 -2.95
CA PHE A 42 0.51 16.33 -2.38
C PHE A 42 -0.47 15.83 -3.45
N THR A 43 -0.53 16.51 -4.59
CA THR A 43 -1.41 16.12 -5.71
C THR A 43 -1.09 14.71 -6.19
N GLY A 44 0.19 14.36 -6.32
CA GLY A 44 0.60 13.02 -6.71
C GLY A 44 0.26 11.97 -5.66
N ILE A 45 0.37 12.27 -4.36
CA ILE A 45 -0.10 11.38 -3.28
C ILE A 45 -1.60 11.16 -3.37
N VAL A 46 -2.38 12.23 -3.55
CA VAL A 46 -3.84 12.15 -3.67
C VAL A 46 -4.23 11.29 -4.87
N HIS A 47 -3.59 11.45 -6.03
CA HIS A 47 -3.94 10.69 -7.22
C HIS A 47 -3.40 9.26 -7.23
N ASN A 48 -2.26 8.97 -6.60
CA ASN A 48 -1.59 7.68 -6.75
C ASN A 48 -1.63 6.80 -5.49
N ALA A 49 -1.65 7.38 -4.29
CA ALA A 49 -1.67 6.62 -3.04
C ALA A 49 -3.07 6.51 -2.43
N VAL A 50 -3.86 7.59 -2.43
CA VAL A 50 -5.17 7.60 -1.72
C VAL A 50 -6.15 6.53 -2.21
N PRO A 51 -6.36 6.28 -3.52
CA PRO A 51 -7.24 5.21 -3.97
C PRO A 51 -6.79 3.82 -3.48
N ILE A 52 -5.48 3.57 -3.48
CA ILE A 52 -4.90 2.31 -3.00
C ILE A 52 -5.05 2.18 -1.49
N LEU A 53 -4.76 3.25 -0.73
CA LEU A 53 -4.92 3.29 0.72
C LEU A 53 -6.38 3.07 1.13
N ALA A 54 -7.32 3.70 0.42
CA ALA A 54 -8.74 3.55 0.68
C ALA A 54 -9.17 2.09 0.57
N VAL A 55 -8.84 1.43 -0.55
CA VAL A 55 -9.17 0.01 -0.76
C VAL A 55 -8.41 -0.88 0.23
N TRP A 56 -7.13 -0.59 0.49
CA TRP A 56 -6.30 -1.35 1.43
C TRP A 56 -6.91 -1.37 2.82
N PHE A 57 -7.26 -0.20 3.37
CA PHE A 57 -7.83 -0.12 4.71
C PHE A 57 -9.29 -0.54 4.78
N LEU A 58 -10.01 -0.51 3.66
CA LEU A 58 -11.33 -1.12 3.56
C LEU A 58 -11.24 -2.65 3.64
N LEU A 59 -10.27 -3.28 2.96
CA LEU A 59 -10.11 -4.74 2.91
C LEU A 59 -9.38 -5.34 4.13
N ALA A 60 -8.42 -4.62 4.71
CA ALA A 60 -7.54 -5.14 5.75
C ALA A 60 -8.27 -5.74 6.98
N PRO A 61 -9.42 -5.21 7.45
CA PRO A 61 -10.18 -5.82 8.55
C PRO A 61 -10.74 -7.21 8.18
N PHE A 62 -11.23 -7.38 6.95
CA PHE A 62 -11.82 -8.64 6.47
C PHE A 62 -10.76 -9.74 6.29
N VAL A 63 -9.57 -9.37 5.82
CA VAL A 63 -8.40 -10.27 5.71
C VAL A 63 -7.68 -10.42 7.05
N ARG A 64 -8.07 -9.65 8.07
CA ARG A 64 -7.49 -9.62 9.42
C ARG A 64 -5.99 -9.30 9.41
N THR A 65 -5.55 -8.46 8.47
CA THR A 65 -4.14 -8.13 8.17
C THR A 65 -3.36 -7.69 9.40
N TYR A 66 -3.99 -6.91 10.27
CA TYR A 66 -3.37 -6.36 11.48
C TYR A 66 -3.72 -7.12 12.76
N ALA A 67 -4.83 -7.85 12.76
CA ALA A 67 -5.21 -8.70 13.89
C ALA A 67 -4.37 -9.98 13.93
N TYR A 68 -3.98 -10.51 12.76
CA TYR A 68 -3.13 -11.69 12.61
C TYR A 68 -2.09 -11.40 11.52
N PRO A 69 -0.95 -10.77 11.87
CA PRO A 69 0.02 -10.26 10.89
C PRO A 69 0.91 -11.38 10.31
N THR A 70 0.30 -12.32 9.61
CA THR A 70 1.00 -13.39 8.87
C THR A 70 1.39 -12.92 7.47
N TRP A 71 2.37 -13.59 6.85
CA TRP A 71 2.71 -13.36 5.44
C TRP A 71 1.52 -13.60 4.51
N ARG A 72 0.73 -14.65 4.78
CA ARG A 72 -0.48 -14.95 4.00
C ARG A 72 -1.47 -13.80 4.02
N ASN A 73 -1.81 -13.27 5.20
CA ASN A 73 -2.76 -12.17 5.30
C ASN A 73 -2.24 -10.89 4.64
N LEU A 74 -0.93 -10.60 4.73
CA LEU A 74 -0.32 -9.50 3.97
C LEU A 74 -0.47 -9.69 2.46
N LEU A 75 -0.05 -10.83 1.93
CA LEU A 75 -0.08 -11.11 0.49
C LEU A 75 -1.51 -11.15 -0.05
N THR A 76 -2.46 -11.71 0.71
CA THR A 76 -3.89 -11.67 0.36
C THR A 76 -4.42 -10.24 0.35
N THR A 77 -4.07 -9.41 1.32
CA THR A 77 -4.47 -8.00 1.32
C THR A 77 -3.87 -7.28 0.12
N TRP A 78 -2.59 -7.49 -0.16
CA TRP A 78 -1.86 -6.86 -1.25
C TRP A 78 -2.43 -7.22 -2.62
N ILE A 79 -2.61 -8.51 -2.91
CA ILE A 79 -3.07 -8.96 -4.24
C ILE A 79 -4.52 -8.54 -4.53
N LEU A 80 -5.33 -8.29 -3.49
CA LEU A 80 -6.69 -7.79 -3.66
C LEU A 80 -6.73 -6.26 -3.69
N ALA A 81 -6.09 -5.61 -2.73
CA ALA A 81 -6.21 -4.17 -2.54
C ALA A 81 -5.45 -3.34 -3.57
N VAL A 82 -4.25 -3.78 -3.97
CA VAL A 82 -3.43 -3.02 -4.92
C VAL A 82 -4.10 -2.96 -6.30
N PRO A 83 -4.53 -4.09 -6.91
CA PRO A 83 -5.23 -4.04 -8.20
C PRO A 83 -6.55 -3.26 -8.14
N ALA A 84 -7.36 -3.48 -7.10
CA ALA A 84 -8.62 -2.75 -6.94
C ALA A 84 -8.40 -1.25 -6.69
N GLY A 85 -7.34 -0.87 -5.97
CA GLY A 85 -6.93 0.53 -5.78
C GLY A 85 -6.44 1.19 -7.07
N VAL A 86 -5.66 0.47 -7.89
CA VAL A 86 -5.24 0.94 -9.22
C VAL A 86 -6.45 1.10 -10.14
N TRP A 87 -7.38 0.13 -10.15
CA TRP A 87 -8.63 0.23 -10.89
C TRP A 87 -9.46 1.44 -10.45
N LEU A 88 -9.64 1.64 -9.14
CA LEU A 88 -10.34 2.81 -8.59
C LEU A 88 -9.67 4.12 -8.99
N ARG A 89 -8.34 4.19 -8.97
CA ARG A 89 -7.59 5.36 -9.45
C ARG A 89 -7.93 5.67 -10.91
N TYR A 90 -7.94 4.67 -11.79
CA TYR A 90 -8.22 4.88 -13.21
C TYR A 90 -9.66 5.37 -13.43
N MET A 91 -10.62 4.81 -12.68
CA MET A 91 -12.00 5.30 -12.64
C MET A 91 -12.09 6.77 -12.22
N VAL A 92 -11.48 7.13 -11.08
CA VAL A 92 -11.53 8.50 -10.55
C VAL A 92 -10.85 9.51 -11.48
N LEU A 93 -9.75 9.11 -12.12
CA LEU A 93 -9.01 9.98 -13.04
C LEU A 93 -9.55 9.96 -14.48
N GLY A 94 -10.61 9.20 -14.77
CA GLY A 94 -11.16 9.06 -16.12
C GLY A 94 -10.17 8.52 -17.16
N LYS A 95 -9.24 7.65 -16.75
CA LYS A 95 -8.19 7.09 -17.62
C LYS A 95 -8.66 5.80 -18.31
N PRO A 96 -8.24 5.55 -19.57
CA PRO A 96 -8.56 4.30 -20.27
C PRO A 96 -7.81 3.09 -19.68
N PHE A 97 -8.38 1.89 -19.82
CA PHE A 97 -7.75 0.61 -19.43
C PHE A 97 -6.95 0.02 -20.60
N ASP A 98 -5.85 0.68 -20.95
CA ASP A 98 -4.97 0.29 -22.05
C ASP A 98 -3.66 -0.34 -21.54
N GLN A 99 -2.62 -0.36 -22.38
CA GLN A 99 -1.30 -0.85 -22.00
C GLN A 99 -0.68 -0.05 -20.84
N GLY A 100 -1.00 1.25 -20.72
CA GLY A 100 -0.56 2.09 -19.61
C GLY A 100 -1.18 1.65 -18.28
N PHE A 101 -2.43 1.17 -18.29
CA PHE A 101 -3.05 0.54 -17.13
C PHE A 101 -2.28 -0.69 -16.67
N LEU A 102 -1.97 -1.61 -17.59
CA LEU A 102 -1.26 -2.86 -17.26
C LEU A 102 0.17 -2.58 -16.76
N ALA A 103 0.89 -1.68 -17.43
CA ALA A 103 2.23 -1.28 -17.01
C ALA A 103 2.21 -0.65 -15.60
N PHE A 104 1.28 0.27 -15.35
CA PHE A 104 1.14 0.90 -14.04
C PHE A 104 0.75 -0.12 -12.96
N LEU A 105 -0.16 -1.05 -13.26
CA LEU A 105 -0.55 -2.12 -12.34
C LEU A 105 0.63 -3.01 -11.97
N LEU A 106 1.42 -3.48 -12.94
CA LEU A 106 2.57 -4.35 -12.71
C LEU A 106 3.66 -3.66 -11.87
N VAL A 107 3.99 -2.41 -12.21
CA VAL A 107 4.96 -1.62 -11.44
C VAL A 107 4.44 -1.36 -10.02
N THR A 108 3.16 -1.00 -9.88
CA THR A 108 2.56 -0.79 -8.56
C THR A 108 2.63 -2.06 -7.72
N LEU A 109 2.27 -3.22 -8.28
CA LEU A 109 2.35 -4.51 -7.60
C LEU A 109 3.79 -4.82 -7.15
N GLY A 110 4.76 -4.73 -8.06
CA GLY A 110 6.16 -5.04 -7.78
C GLY A 110 6.78 -4.13 -6.72
N VAL A 111 6.66 -2.81 -6.90
CA VAL A 111 7.27 -1.83 -5.98
C VAL A 111 6.59 -1.84 -4.62
N THR A 112 5.25 -1.88 -4.57
CA THR A 112 4.55 -1.95 -3.27
C THR A 112 4.86 -3.25 -2.54
N LEU A 113 4.95 -4.39 -3.23
CA LEU A 113 5.33 -5.65 -2.61
C LEU A 113 6.73 -5.56 -1.99
N ALA A 114 7.72 -5.05 -2.75
CA ALA A 114 9.08 -4.89 -2.25
C ALA A 114 9.13 -4.02 -0.99
N LEU A 115 8.47 -2.86 -1.01
CA LEU A 115 8.41 -1.94 0.13
C LEU A 115 7.72 -2.58 1.35
N LEU A 116 6.58 -3.24 1.14
CA LEU A 116 5.81 -3.88 2.21
C LEU A 116 6.58 -5.05 2.84
N LEU A 117 7.26 -5.87 2.03
CA LEU A 117 8.09 -6.97 2.53
C LEU A 117 9.29 -6.44 3.32
N ALA A 118 9.98 -5.40 2.81
CA ALA A 118 11.09 -4.76 3.50
C ALA A 118 10.64 -4.20 4.86
N TRP A 119 9.51 -3.48 4.89
CA TRP A 119 8.92 -2.98 6.13
C TRP A 119 8.58 -4.11 7.10
N ARG A 120 7.91 -5.17 6.63
CA ARG A 120 7.49 -6.31 7.46
C ARG A 120 8.66 -7.15 7.97
N ALA A 121 9.78 -7.17 7.26
CA ALA A 121 11.02 -7.79 7.71
C ALA A 121 11.68 -6.93 8.80
N LEU A 122 11.83 -5.63 8.55
CA LEU A 122 12.40 -4.67 9.50
C LEU A 122 11.61 -4.63 10.81
N ALA A 123 10.29 -4.53 10.73
CA ALA A 123 9.40 -4.49 11.89
C ALA A 123 9.54 -5.76 12.75
N ARG A 124 9.61 -6.94 12.10
CA ARG A 124 9.89 -8.20 12.80
C ARG A 124 11.26 -8.22 13.45
N TRP A 125 12.29 -7.70 12.80
CA TRP A 125 13.62 -7.64 13.38
C TRP A 125 13.69 -6.72 14.60
N LEU A 126 13.07 -5.53 14.51
CA LEU A 126 13.03 -4.55 15.59
C LEU A 126 12.33 -5.07 16.83
N TRP A 127 11.26 -5.85 16.65
CA TRP A 127 10.45 -6.30 17.77
C TRP A 127 10.65 -7.75 18.20
N ARG A 128 11.50 -8.53 17.49
CA ARG A 128 12.02 -9.81 18.00
C ARG A 128 13.14 -9.62 19.03
N ARG A 129 13.66 -8.39 19.15
CA ARG A 129 14.49 -7.93 20.26
C ARG A 129 13.60 -7.53 21.43
#